data_AF-A0A8C6M8N8-F1
#
_entry.id   AF-A0A8C6M8N8-F1
#
_cell.length_a   1.000
_cell.length_b   1.000
_cell.length_c   1.000
_cell.angle_alpha   90.00
_cell.angle_beta   90.00
_cell.angle_gamma   90.00
#
_symmetry.space_group_name_H-M   'P 1'
#
loop_
_entity.id
_entity.type
_entity.pdbx_description
1 polymer ?
#
loop_
_entity_poly.entity_id
_entity_poly.type
_entity_poly.pdbx_seq_one_letter_code
_entity_poly.pdbx_strand_id
1 'polypeptide(L)'
;MHRLLKAVHHLKNVSDNDNNPPSIQNITAYLSTIIKPAAPSTRTSTLIDGNARWWAYTTMLILRQHYQDQMEAEKHTLKDLGGNLLAPLETATKWARRNLGRWFRPESVEEVHIFLITDEKNGLQEPTTPSPEDSGPGEPTSAVPADSGSSTQTTPPLHTQQHVDGKLTPRGQQDPHLQ
;
A
#
# COMPACT_ATOMS: atom_id res chain seq x y z
N MET A 1 -5.27 5.67 -19.24
CA MET A 1 -3.97 6.23 -19.68
C MET A 1 -3.43 7.31 -18.75
N HIS A 2 -4.10 8.47 -18.56
CA HIS A 2 -3.61 9.51 -17.61
C HIS A 2 -3.37 8.98 -16.19
N ARG A 3 -4.26 8.12 -15.70
CA ARG A 3 -4.15 7.51 -14.37
C ARG A 3 -2.95 6.58 -14.26
N LEU A 4 -2.75 5.71 -15.26
CA LEU A 4 -1.54 4.87 -15.35
C LEU A 4 -0.24 5.70 -15.30
N LEU A 5 -0.14 6.76 -16.12
CA LEU A 5 1.04 7.64 -16.12
C LEU A 5 1.25 8.33 -14.77
N LYS A 6 0.17 8.77 -14.10
CA LYS A 6 0.26 9.32 -12.74
C LYS A 6 0.73 8.28 -11.72
N ALA A 7 0.21 7.05 -11.79
CA ALA A 7 0.54 6.00 -10.86
C ALA A 7 2.02 5.63 -10.95
N VAL A 8 2.54 5.44 -12.17
CA VAL A 8 3.99 5.23 -12.41
C VAL A 8 4.80 6.41 -11.89
N HIS A 9 4.39 7.64 -12.22
CA HIS A 9 5.07 8.85 -11.77
C HIS A 9 5.15 8.96 -10.23
N HIS A 10 4.04 8.71 -9.55
CA HIS A 10 4.00 8.77 -8.09
C HIS A 10 4.72 7.61 -7.42
N LEU A 11 4.62 6.39 -7.97
CA LEU A 11 5.37 5.23 -7.49
C LEU A 11 6.87 5.52 -7.49
N LYS A 12 7.38 6.08 -8.59
CA LYS A 12 8.79 6.47 -8.69
C LYS A 12 9.21 7.46 -7.60
N ASN A 13 8.36 8.44 -7.30
CA ASN A 13 8.65 9.44 -6.26
C ASN A 13 8.65 8.85 -4.83
N VAL A 14 7.92 7.77 -4.59
CA VAL A 14 7.88 7.11 -3.27
C VAL A 14 8.86 5.94 -3.13
N SER A 15 9.50 5.54 -4.23
CA SER A 15 10.43 4.41 -4.29
C SER A 15 11.90 4.83 -4.47
N ASP A 16 12.19 5.96 -5.12
CA ASP A 16 13.56 6.33 -5.50
C ASP A 16 14.44 6.85 -4.36
N ASN A 17 13.87 7.24 -3.22
CA ASN A 17 14.63 7.81 -2.12
C ASN A 17 14.50 6.94 -0.87
N ASP A 18 15.65 6.58 -0.29
CA ASP A 18 15.75 6.09 1.10
C ASP A 18 15.16 7.11 2.09
N ASN A 19 15.16 8.39 1.70
CA ASN A 19 14.57 9.48 2.46
C ASN A 19 13.13 9.77 2.01
N ASN A 20 12.23 9.86 2.98
CA ASN A 20 10.83 10.21 2.73
C ASN A 20 10.69 11.59 2.03
N PRO A 21 9.62 11.86 1.28
CA PRO A 21 9.36 13.19 0.72
C PRO A 21 9.39 14.29 1.80
N PRO A 22 9.80 15.54 1.48
CA PRO A 22 9.91 16.61 2.46
C PRO A 22 8.64 16.85 3.28
N SER A 23 7.45 16.70 2.68
CA SER A 23 6.18 16.78 3.39
C SER A 23 6.04 15.72 4.48
N ILE A 24 6.39 14.46 4.19
CA ILE A 24 6.37 13.37 5.16
C ILE A 24 7.42 13.60 6.25
N GLN A 25 8.61 14.08 5.90
CA GLN A 25 9.63 14.44 6.89
C GLN A 25 9.13 15.53 7.86
N ASN A 26 8.52 16.59 7.32
CA ASN A 26 7.98 17.68 8.13
C ASN A 26 6.87 17.20 9.08
N ILE A 27 5.97 16.34 8.59
CA ILE A 27 4.91 15.76 9.44
C ILE A 27 5.52 14.84 10.51
N THR A 28 6.54 14.06 10.16
CA THR A 28 7.24 13.20 11.12
C THR A 28 7.86 14.01 12.25
N ALA A 29 8.55 15.11 11.92
CA ALA A 29 9.15 16.02 12.89
C ALA A 29 8.08 16.75 13.75
N TYR A 30 6.92 17.03 13.17
CA TYR A 30 5.79 17.59 13.91
C TYR A 30 5.20 16.57 14.90
N LEU A 31 4.96 15.34 14.45
CA LEU A 31 4.43 14.25 15.28
C LEU A 31 5.36 13.89 16.43
N SER A 32 6.68 14.01 16.26
CA SER A 32 7.64 13.74 17.32
C SER A 32 7.66 14.80 18.43
N THR A 33 7.05 15.98 18.20
CA THR A 33 7.13 17.12 19.13
C THR A 33 5.79 17.62 19.65
N ILE A 34 4.68 17.28 18.99
CA ILE A 34 3.35 17.76 19.36
C ILE A 34 2.82 17.15 20.67
N ILE A 35 3.12 15.88 20.94
CA ILE A 35 2.68 15.21 22.17
C ILE A 35 3.67 15.54 23.29
N LYS A 36 3.21 16.28 24.30
CA LYS A 36 3.99 16.62 25.49
C LYS A 36 3.41 15.92 26.73
N PRO A 37 4.03 14.83 27.20
CA PRO A 37 3.61 14.17 28.44
C PRO A 37 3.69 15.13 29.64
N ALA A 38 2.76 15.01 30.59
CA ALA A 38 2.76 15.83 31.81
C ALA A 38 4.04 15.63 32.66
N ALA A 39 4.63 14.43 32.62
CA ALA A 39 5.92 14.11 33.21
C ALA A 39 6.85 13.54 32.12
N PRO A 40 7.61 14.39 31.41
CA PRO A 40 8.48 13.93 30.34
C PRO A 40 9.63 13.09 30.90
N SER A 41 9.92 11.98 30.23
CA SER A 41 11.09 11.14 30.50
C SER A 41 11.77 10.77 29.19
N THR A 42 13.09 10.53 29.22
CA THR A 42 13.85 10.13 28.02
C THR A 42 13.19 8.94 27.32
N ARG A 43 12.77 7.94 28.10
CA ARG A 43 12.05 6.77 27.59
C ARG A 43 10.79 7.15 26.80
N THR A 44 9.97 8.06 27.35
CA THR A 44 8.71 8.46 26.71
C THR A 44 8.97 9.27 25.44
N SER A 45 9.97 10.16 25.45
CA SER A 45 10.38 10.91 24.25
C SER A 45 10.88 10.00 23.14
N THR A 46 11.68 8.97 23.46
CA THR A 46 12.14 7.97 22.48
C THR A 46 10.98 7.19 21.87
N LEU A 47 9.96 6.84 22.67
CA LEU A 47 8.79 6.14 22.16
C LEU A 47 7.94 7.01 21.22
N ILE A 48 7.76 8.29 21.55
CA ILE A 48 7.03 9.25 20.70
C ILE A 48 7.77 9.45 19.36
N ASP A 49 9.09 9.65 19.40
CA ASP A 49 9.91 9.75 18.19
C ASP A 49 9.83 8.46 17.34
N GLY A 50 9.98 7.30 17.98
CA GLY A 50 9.87 6.01 17.31
C GLY A 50 8.50 5.80 16.66
N ASN A 51 7.42 6.21 17.33
CA ASN A 51 6.07 6.17 16.78
C ASN A 51 5.92 7.09 15.56
N ALA A 52 6.43 8.32 15.61
CA ALA A 52 6.40 9.24 14.48
C ALA A 52 7.14 8.68 13.26
N ARG A 53 8.33 8.09 13.45
CA ARG A 53 9.08 7.43 12.38
C ARG A 53 8.34 6.21 11.81
N TRP A 54 7.69 5.43 12.67
CA TRP A 54 6.87 4.29 12.25
C TRP A 54 5.64 4.72 11.43
N TRP A 55 4.98 5.82 11.84
CA TRP A 55 3.90 6.43 11.06
C TRP A 55 4.38 6.80 9.65
N ALA A 56 5.56 7.40 9.52
CA ALA A 56 6.12 7.75 8.23
C ALA A 56 6.39 6.51 7.36
N TYR A 57 7.03 5.49 7.95
CA TYR A 57 7.32 4.23 7.29
C TYR A 57 6.06 3.54 6.76
N THR A 58 5.06 3.35 7.63
CA THR A 58 3.80 2.69 7.26
C THR A 58 3.02 3.47 6.22
N THR A 59 3.01 4.81 6.32
CA THR A 59 2.41 5.68 5.30
C THR A 59 3.06 5.50 3.93
N MET A 60 4.39 5.46 3.87
CA MET A 60 5.11 5.25 2.61
C MET A 60 4.85 3.86 2.03
N LEU A 61 4.75 2.83 2.87
CA LEU A 61 4.40 1.48 2.44
C LEU A 61 3.00 1.44 1.80
N ILE A 62 2.00 2.06 2.45
CA ILE A 62 0.64 2.17 1.94
C ILE A 62 0.62 2.88 0.59
N LEU A 63 1.36 4.00 0.45
CA LEU A 63 1.41 4.74 -0.80
C LEU A 63 2.05 3.93 -1.94
N ARG A 64 3.13 3.19 -1.67
CA ARG A 64 3.75 2.31 -2.68
C ARG A 64 2.77 1.25 -3.16
N GLN A 65 2.14 0.54 -2.22
CA GLN A 65 1.15 -0.49 -2.55
C GLN A 65 -0.01 0.10 -3.36
N HIS A 66 -0.55 1.24 -2.93
CA HIS A 66 -1.64 1.92 -3.63
C HIS A 66 -1.28 2.22 -5.09
N TYR A 67 -0.09 2.79 -5.35
CA TYR A 67 0.29 3.12 -6.72
C TYR A 67 0.57 1.88 -7.56
N GLN A 68 1.12 0.80 -6.96
CA GLN A 68 1.27 -0.49 -7.64
C GLN A 68 -0.09 -1.09 -8.04
N ASP A 69 -1.06 -1.11 -7.12
CA ASP A 69 -2.40 -1.62 -7.38
C ASP A 69 -3.10 -0.81 -8.48
N GLN A 70 -2.96 0.52 -8.44
CA GLN A 70 -3.50 1.42 -9.47
C GLN A 70 -2.85 1.19 -10.84
N MET A 71 -1.53 0.94 -10.89
CA MET A 71 -0.84 0.62 -12.13
C MET A 71 -1.40 -0.65 -12.77
N GLU A 72 -1.53 -1.73 -11.99
CA GLU A 72 -2.01 -3.01 -12.49
C GLU A 72 -3.48 -2.95 -12.93
N ALA A 73 -4.35 -2.32 -12.13
CA ALA A 73 -5.76 -2.15 -12.45
C ALA A 73 -5.98 -1.33 -13.74
N GLU A 74 -5.23 -0.23 -13.91
CA GLU A 74 -5.33 0.60 -15.12
C GLU A 74 -4.73 -0.10 -16.35
N LYS A 75 -3.68 -0.91 -16.18
CA LYS A 75 -3.13 -1.74 -17.26
C LYS A 75 -4.15 -2.77 -17.73
N HIS A 76 -4.78 -3.50 -16.82
CA HIS A 76 -5.87 -4.42 -17.16
C HIS A 76 -6.99 -3.71 -17.92
N THR A 77 -7.46 -2.58 -17.40
CA THR A 77 -8.51 -1.78 -18.06
C THR A 77 -8.10 -1.34 -19.47
N LEU A 78 -6.85 -0.94 -19.68
CA LEU A 78 -6.37 -0.52 -21.01
C LEU A 78 -6.21 -1.69 -21.98
N LYS A 79 -5.82 -2.87 -21.49
CA LYS A 79 -5.76 -4.09 -22.30
C LYS A 79 -7.14 -4.54 -22.74
N ASP A 80 -8.12 -4.50 -21.85
CA ASP A 80 -9.51 -4.89 -22.15
C ASP A 80 -10.16 -3.96 -23.18
N LEU A 81 -9.83 -2.67 -23.15
CA LEU A 81 -10.26 -1.71 -24.17
C LEU A 81 -9.62 -1.96 -25.54
N GLY A 82 -8.42 -2.54 -25.56
CA GLY A 82 -7.63 -2.79 -26.76
C GLY A 82 -7.24 -1.52 -27.54
N GLY A 83 -6.69 -1.74 -28.73
CA GLY A 83 -6.31 -0.67 -29.66
C GLY A 83 -4.91 -0.08 -29.45
N ASN A 84 -4.57 0.92 -30.26
CA ASN A 84 -3.26 1.55 -30.22
C ASN A 84 -3.14 2.51 -29.03
N LEU A 85 -2.34 2.11 -28.03
CA LEU A 85 -2.13 2.88 -26.80
C LEU A 85 -1.10 4.02 -26.94
N LEU A 86 -0.38 4.12 -28.05
CA LEU A 86 0.66 5.16 -28.25
C LEU A 86 0.08 6.58 -28.35
N ALA A 87 -0.98 6.77 -29.14
CA ALA A 87 -1.61 8.09 -29.28
C ALA A 87 -2.25 8.60 -27.96
N PRO A 88 -2.96 7.75 -27.18
CA PRO A 88 -3.36 8.09 -25.82
C PRO A 88 -2.19 8.42 -24.90
N LEU A 89 -1.07 7.69 -25.00
CA LEU A 89 0.13 7.93 -24.18
C LEU A 89 0.78 9.29 -24.51
N GLU A 90 0.84 9.68 -25.78
CA GLU A 90 1.33 11.00 -26.19
C GLU A 90 0.45 12.13 -25.61
N THR A 91 -0.88 11.97 -25.72
CA THR A 91 -1.85 12.89 -25.13
C THR A 91 -1.65 12.99 -23.63
N ALA A 92 -1.44 11.84 -22.97
CA ALA A 92 -1.20 11.79 -21.54
C ALA A 92 0.12 12.44 -21.13
N THR A 93 1.15 12.33 -21.95
CA THR A 93 2.44 12.96 -21.73
C THR A 93 2.33 14.49 -21.82
N LYS A 94 1.62 15.01 -22.83
CA LYS A 94 1.34 16.45 -22.97
C LYS A 94 0.57 16.97 -21.75
N TRP A 95 -0.46 16.24 -21.34
CA TRP A 95 -1.22 16.55 -20.12
C TRP A 95 -0.32 16.56 -18.89
N ALA A 96 0.52 15.53 -18.70
CA ALA A 96 1.39 15.39 -17.53
C ALA A 96 2.43 16.51 -17.45
N ARG A 97 3.10 16.84 -18.55
CA ARG A 97 4.04 17.98 -18.61
C ARG A 97 3.38 19.30 -18.22
N ARG A 98 2.15 19.54 -18.68
CA ARG A 98 1.40 20.76 -18.36
C ARG A 98 0.94 20.83 -16.90
N ASN A 99 0.56 19.70 -16.30
CA ASN A 99 -0.06 19.67 -14.97
C ASN A 99 0.95 19.44 -13.84
N LEU A 100 1.96 18.59 -14.05
CA LEU A 100 2.98 18.27 -13.05
C LEU A 100 4.18 19.23 -13.14
N GLY A 101 4.35 19.91 -14.28
CA GLY A 101 5.33 20.99 -14.46
C GLY A 101 6.75 20.55 -14.14
N ARG A 102 7.44 21.33 -13.29
CA ARG A 102 8.83 21.07 -12.90
C ARG A 102 9.05 19.73 -12.18
N TRP A 103 8.00 19.15 -11.62
CA TRP A 103 8.09 17.90 -10.87
C TRP A 103 7.84 16.69 -11.76
N PHE A 104 7.46 16.90 -13.02
CA PHE A 104 7.28 15.81 -13.96
C PHE A 104 8.62 15.12 -14.23
N ARG A 105 8.59 13.78 -14.19
CA ARG A 105 9.75 12.94 -14.47
C ARG A 105 9.55 12.27 -15.83
N PRO A 106 10.32 12.63 -16.86
CA PRO A 106 10.13 12.08 -18.20
C PRO A 106 10.35 10.57 -18.25
N GLU A 107 11.15 10.01 -17.33
CA GLU A 107 11.39 8.57 -17.20
C GLU A 107 10.10 7.79 -16.94
N SER A 108 9.11 8.42 -16.30
CA SER A 108 7.80 7.79 -16.07
C SER A 108 7.06 7.47 -17.37
N VAL A 109 7.33 8.17 -18.47
CA VAL A 109 6.73 7.86 -19.78
C VAL A 109 7.34 6.60 -20.37
N GLU A 110 8.67 6.47 -20.28
CA GLU A 110 9.39 5.29 -20.75
C GLU A 110 8.97 4.04 -19.97
N GLU A 111 8.86 4.16 -18.64
CA GLU A 111 8.38 3.06 -17.80
C GLU A 111 6.95 2.64 -18.16
N VAL A 112 6.04 3.58 -18.44
CA VAL A 112 4.70 3.22 -18.94
C VAL A 112 4.78 2.48 -20.27
N HIS A 113 5.64 2.94 -21.18
CA HIS A 113 5.82 2.31 -22.49
C HIS A 113 6.31 0.86 -22.35
N ILE A 114 7.36 0.63 -21.54
CA ILE A 114 7.89 -0.70 -21.21
C ILE A 114 6.83 -1.54 -20.51
N PHE A 115 6.10 -0.99 -19.54
CA PHE A 115 5.11 -1.72 -18.75
C PHE A 115 3.92 -2.22 -19.60
N LEU A 116 3.54 -1.47 -20.64
CA LEU A 116 2.50 -1.87 -21.58
C LEU A 116 3.00 -2.92 -22.58
N ILE A 117 4.24 -2.82 -23.08
CA ILE A 117 4.77 -3.70 -24.13
C ILE A 117 5.29 -5.04 -23.59
N THR A 118 5.89 -5.05 -22.39
CA THR A 118 6.56 -6.24 -21.84
C THR A 118 5.63 -7.46 -21.72
N ASP A 119 4.32 -7.25 -21.54
CA ASP A 119 3.35 -8.35 -21.50
C ASP A 119 2.94 -8.89 -22.87
N GLU A 120 3.01 -8.10 -23.95
CA GLU A 120 2.65 -8.60 -25.29
C GLU A 120 3.63 -9.69 -25.75
N LYS A 121 4.88 -9.63 -25.28
CA LYS A 121 5.94 -10.58 -25.67
C LYS A 121 5.88 -11.92 -24.93
N ASN A 122 5.25 -11.95 -23.75
CA ASN A 122 5.07 -13.19 -22.97
C ASN A 122 3.73 -13.89 -23.23
N GLY A 123 2.80 -13.26 -23.97
CA GLY A 123 1.50 -13.85 -24.34
C GLY A 123 1.49 -14.68 -25.63
N LEU A 124 2.64 -14.83 -26.32
CA LEU A 124 2.79 -15.62 -27.55
C LEU A 124 3.59 -16.89 -27.26
N GLN A 125 2.99 -17.84 -26.53
CA GLN A 125 3.25 -19.29 -26.58
C GLN A 125 2.46 -19.99 -25.46
N GLU A 126 1.20 -20.33 -25.74
CA GLU A 126 0.73 -21.64 -25.25
C GLU A 126 1.16 -22.67 -26.30
N PRO A 127 1.97 -23.68 -25.94
CA PRO A 127 2.11 -24.84 -26.79
C PRO A 127 0.78 -25.59 -26.78
N THR A 128 0.07 -25.56 -27.92
CA THR A 128 -1.04 -26.47 -28.23
C THR A 128 -0.59 -27.90 -27.92
N THR A 129 -1.05 -28.44 -26.78
CA THR A 129 -0.92 -29.86 -26.48
C THR A 129 -2.03 -30.58 -27.25
N PRO A 130 -1.72 -31.48 -28.20
CA PRO A 130 -2.76 -32.25 -28.85
C PRO A 130 -3.40 -33.20 -27.84
N SER A 131 -4.71 -33.06 -27.68
CA SER A 131 -5.60 -33.97 -26.95
C SER A 131 -5.61 -35.35 -27.61
N PRO A 132 -5.43 -36.47 -26.88
CA PRO A 132 -5.91 -37.76 -27.32
C PRO A 132 -7.31 -38.02 -26.73
N GLU A 133 -8.28 -38.22 -27.62
CA GLU A 133 -9.61 -38.69 -27.29
C GLU A 133 -9.58 -40.17 -26.84
N ASP A 134 -10.34 -40.42 -25.76
CA ASP A 134 -11.30 -41.51 -25.56
C ASP A 134 -10.84 -42.99 -25.47
N SER A 135 -10.98 -43.55 -24.25
CA SER A 135 -11.78 -44.78 -23.97
C SER A 135 -11.73 -45.10 -22.46
N GLY A 136 -12.89 -45.04 -21.77
CA GLY A 136 -13.05 -45.43 -20.35
C GLY A 136 -13.16 -46.96 -20.14
N PRO A 137 -13.88 -47.45 -19.10
CA PRO A 137 -13.76 -47.17 -17.67
C PRO A 137 -13.47 -48.46 -16.86
N GLY A 138 -12.84 -48.36 -15.69
CA GLY A 138 -12.62 -49.52 -14.81
C GLY A 138 -12.21 -49.15 -13.39
N GLU A 139 -13.19 -48.94 -12.52
CA GLU A 139 -13.09 -49.14 -11.06
C GLU A 139 -13.52 -50.60 -10.73
N PRO A 140 -13.36 -51.14 -9.51
CA PRO A 140 -12.75 -50.58 -8.28
C PRO A 140 -11.79 -51.56 -7.57
N THR A 141 -10.89 -51.09 -6.69
CA THR A 141 -10.54 -51.88 -5.49
C THR A 141 -10.08 -51.01 -4.31
N SER A 142 -10.99 -50.90 -3.34
CA SER A 142 -10.81 -50.86 -1.88
C SER A 142 -9.38 -50.90 -1.31
N ALA A 143 -9.02 -49.91 -0.47
CA ALA A 143 -8.67 -50.11 0.95
C ALA A 143 -8.18 -48.81 1.63
N VAL A 144 -8.84 -48.45 2.73
CA VAL A 144 -8.41 -47.49 3.77
C VAL A 144 -7.85 -48.33 4.94
N PRO A 145 -6.78 -47.93 5.65
CA PRO A 145 -6.92 -47.17 6.91
C PRO A 145 -5.89 -46.01 7.02
N ALA A 146 -6.28 -44.80 7.42
CA ALA A 146 -6.33 -44.30 8.79
C ALA A 146 -4.97 -44.32 9.51
N ASP A 147 -4.31 -43.16 9.57
CA ASP A 147 -3.51 -42.80 10.76
C ASP A 147 -3.64 -41.30 11.08
N SER A 148 -3.69 -41.05 12.38
CA SER A 148 -4.03 -39.80 13.03
C SER A 148 -2.76 -39.00 13.33
N GLY A 149 -2.77 -37.71 13.01
CA GLY A 149 -1.69 -36.78 13.32
C GLY A 149 -2.24 -35.41 13.69
N SER A 150 -2.93 -35.33 14.82
CA SER A 150 -3.33 -34.07 15.44
C SER A 150 -2.07 -33.30 15.87
N SER A 151 -1.95 -32.04 15.47
CA SER A 151 -1.00 -31.11 16.08
C SER A 151 -1.69 -29.77 16.33
N THR A 152 -1.71 -29.46 17.62
CA THR A 152 -2.43 -28.42 18.34
C THR A 152 -1.95 -27.01 17.98
N GLN A 153 -2.91 -26.14 17.62
CA GLN A 153 -2.72 -24.69 17.64
C GLN A 153 -2.74 -24.18 19.08
N THR A 154 -1.65 -23.56 19.50
CA THR A 154 -1.54 -22.80 20.76
C THR A 154 -1.88 -21.34 20.49
N THR A 155 -3.04 -20.90 20.94
CA THR A 155 -3.43 -19.48 21.05
C THR A 155 -3.21 -19.01 22.49
N PRO A 156 -2.56 -17.85 22.74
CA PRO A 156 -2.62 -17.22 24.05
C PRO A 156 -3.88 -16.34 24.19
N PRO A 157 -4.49 -16.25 25.39
CA PRO A 157 -5.74 -15.53 25.58
C PRO A 157 -5.57 -14.02 25.79
N LEU A 158 -6.62 -13.32 25.33
CA LEU A 158 -6.94 -11.91 25.47
C LEU A 158 -7.05 -11.49 26.95
N HIS A 159 -6.17 -10.59 27.40
CA HIS A 159 -6.28 -9.95 28.71
C HIS A 159 -7.40 -8.89 28.68
N THR A 160 -8.53 -9.21 29.31
CA THR A 160 -9.63 -8.27 29.54
C THR A 160 -9.23 -7.29 30.64
N GLN A 161 -9.05 -6.02 30.28
CA GLN A 161 -8.77 -4.94 31.21
C GLN A 161 -10.03 -4.60 32.01
N GLN A 162 -9.91 -4.61 33.34
CA GLN A 162 -10.97 -4.22 34.26
C GLN A 162 -11.21 -2.71 34.22
N HIS A 163 -12.51 -2.41 34.16
CA HIS A 163 -13.18 -1.16 34.47
C HIS A 163 -12.70 -0.57 35.81
N VAL A 164 -12.30 0.72 35.80
CA VAL A 164 -12.26 1.54 37.00
C VAL A 164 -13.00 2.84 36.72
N ASP A 165 -14.12 2.96 37.42
CA ASP A 165 -15.07 4.07 37.44
C ASP A 165 -14.40 5.44 37.65
N GLY A 166 -14.58 6.33 36.68
CA GLY A 166 -14.31 7.75 36.81
C GLY A 166 -15.42 8.41 37.63
N LYS A 167 -15.20 8.60 38.94
CA LYS A 167 -16.04 9.48 39.75
C LYS A 167 -15.65 10.94 39.50
N LEU A 168 -16.52 11.64 38.77
CA LEU A 168 -16.56 13.10 38.63
C LEU A 168 -16.60 13.80 39.99
N THR A 169 -15.79 14.87 40.14
CA THR A 169 -16.05 15.96 41.09
C THR A 169 -15.81 17.30 40.41
N PRO A 170 -16.79 18.23 40.41
CA PRO A 170 -16.62 19.59 39.94
C PRO A 170 -16.26 20.53 41.10
N ARG A 171 -15.29 21.42 40.90
CA ARG A 171 -14.98 22.53 41.82
C ARG A 171 -14.15 23.54 41.05
N GLY A 172 -14.43 24.83 40.99
CA GLY A 172 -15.50 25.64 41.54
C GLY A 172 -15.28 27.04 40.97
N GLN A 173 -16.37 27.64 40.54
CA GLN A 173 -16.51 29.01 40.06
C GLN A 173 -16.15 30.01 41.16
N GLN A 174 -15.15 30.88 40.96
CA GLN A 174 -15.04 32.20 41.59
C GLN A 174 -14.20 33.16 40.72
N ASP A 175 -14.88 34.01 39.97
CA ASP A 175 -14.44 35.41 39.75
C ASP A 175 -14.75 36.20 41.03
N PRO A 176 -13.98 37.26 41.35
CA PRO A 176 -14.48 38.58 40.95
C PRO A 176 -13.40 39.56 40.47
N HIS A 177 -13.81 40.33 39.47
CA HIS A 177 -13.32 41.65 39.09
C HIS A 177 -13.14 42.59 40.30
N LEU A 178 -11.98 43.25 40.37
CA LEU A 178 -11.83 44.64 40.85
C LEU A 178 -10.41 45.16 40.55
N GLN A 179 -10.27 45.81 39.39
CA GLN A 179 -9.77 47.18 39.20
C GLN A 179 -9.63 47.49 37.71
#